data_AF-H9FLS0-F1
#
_entry.id   AF-H9FLS0-F1
#
_cell.length_a   1.000
_cell.length_b   1.000
_cell.length_c   1.000
_cell.angle_alpha   90.00
_cell.angle_beta   90.00
_cell.angle_gamma   90.00
#
_symmetry.space_group_name_H-M   'P 1'
#
loop_
_entity.id
_entity.type
_entity.pdbx_description
1 polymer ?
#
loop_
_entity_poly.entity_id
_entity_poly.type
_entity_poly.pdbx_seq_one_letter_code
_entity_poly.pdbx_strand_id
1 'polypeptide(L)'
;EGLEFPWGPKPFREVIAGPLLRNNGQSLESSSLEGSHVGVYFSAHWCPPCRSLTRVLVESYRKIKEAGQSFEIIFVSADRSEESFKQYFSEMPWLAVP
;
A
#
# COMPACT_ATOMS: atom_id res chain seq x y z
N GLU A 1 -5.38 31.06 -1.25
CA GLU A 1 -6.76 31.16 -0.73
C GLU A 1 -7.13 29.83 -0.12
N GLY A 2 -7.70 29.82 1.09
CA GLY A 2 -8.17 28.60 1.77
C GLY A 2 -9.45 28.07 1.14
N LEU A 3 -9.39 27.71 -0.15
CA LEU A 3 -10.55 27.44 -0.99
C LEU A 3 -11.45 26.29 -0.48
N GLU A 4 -10.94 25.44 0.40
CA GLU A 4 -11.65 24.29 0.96
C GLU A 4 -11.77 24.33 2.49
N PHE A 5 -11.68 25.52 3.11
CA PHE A 5 -11.89 25.65 4.56
C PHE A 5 -13.40 25.71 4.91
N PRO A 6 -13.86 24.99 5.96
CA PRO A 6 -13.10 24.06 6.79
C PRO A 6 -12.85 22.73 6.08
N TRP A 7 -11.60 22.26 6.15
CA TRP A 7 -11.16 21.04 5.48
C TRP A 7 -11.95 19.83 5.99
N GLY A 8 -12.82 19.29 5.15
CA GLY A 8 -13.49 18.01 5.39
C GLY A 8 -12.54 16.85 5.11
N PRO A 9 -12.65 15.72 5.85
CA PRO A 9 -11.89 14.52 5.52
C PRO A 9 -12.33 14.01 4.14
N LYS A 10 -11.36 13.86 3.23
CA LYS A 10 -11.60 13.26 1.91
C LYS A 10 -11.97 11.78 2.06
N PRO A 11 -12.90 11.25 1.24
CA PRO A 11 -13.17 9.83 1.22
C PRO A 11 -11.90 9.07 0.82
N PHE A 12 -11.69 7.90 1.42
CA PHE A 12 -10.47 7.11 1.19
C PHE A 12 -10.16 6.88 -0.30
N ARG A 13 -11.20 6.65 -1.12
CA ARG A 13 -11.06 6.47 -2.57
C ARG A 13 -10.45 7.68 -3.29
N GLU A 14 -10.73 8.88 -2.81
CA GLU A 14 -10.12 10.10 -3.35
C GLU A 14 -8.67 10.25 -2.89
N VAL A 15 -8.37 9.83 -1.66
CA VAL A 15 -7.00 9.86 -1.11
C VAL A 15 -6.05 8.94 -1.88
N ILE A 16 -6.53 7.77 -2.33
CA ILE A 16 -5.72 6.80 -3.08
C ILE A 16 -5.94 6.88 -4.60
N ALA A 17 -6.63 7.92 -5.08
CA ALA A 17 -6.95 8.04 -6.50
C ALA A 17 -5.67 8.16 -7.36
N GLY A 18 -5.69 7.53 -8.54
CA GLY A 18 -4.56 7.48 -9.46
C GLY A 18 -3.78 6.15 -9.46
N PRO A 19 -2.54 6.16 -9.98
CA PRO A 19 -1.75 4.96 -10.18
C PRO A 19 -1.13 4.45 -8.88
N LEU A 20 -1.26 3.15 -8.63
CA LEU A 20 -0.62 2.42 -7.55
C LEU A 20 0.52 1.56 -8.12
N LEU A 21 1.64 1.51 -7.42
CA LEU A 21 2.83 0.80 -7.86
C LEU A 21 2.76 -0.68 -7.47
N ARG A 22 3.25 -1.56 -8.34
CA ARG A 22 3.62 -2.95 -8.03
C ARG A 22 5.12 -3.06 -7.84
N ASN A 23 5.54 -4.04 -7.05
CA ASN A 23 6.96 -4.32 -6.79
C ASN A 23 7.76 -4.77 -8.04
N ASN A 24 7.09 -5.07 -9.15
CA ASN A 24 7.69 -5.40 -10.45
C ASN A 24 7.83 -4.19 -11.38
N GLY A 25 7.56 -2.97 -10.90
CA GLY A 25 7.66 -1.73 -11.67
C GLY A 25 6.44 -1.41 -12.53
N GLN A 26 5.40 -2.26 -12.53
CA GLN A 26 4.12 -1.94 -13.18
C GLN A 26 3.26 -1.03 -12.29
N SER A 27 2.39 -0.24 -12.91
CA SER A 27 1.36 0.51 -12.20
C SER A 27 -0.04 -0.05 -12.49
N LEU A 28 -0.95 0.12 -11.54
CA LEU A 28 -2.36 -0.19 -11.67
C LEU A 28 -3.21 0.98 -11.22
N GLU A 29 -4.30 1.23 -11.92
CA GLU A 29 -5.27 2.24 -11.47
C GLU A 29 -5.99 1.76 -10.20
N SER A 30 -6.14 2.67 -9.24
CA SER A 30 -6.87 2.43 -7.98
C SER A 30 -8.32 1.96 -8.19
N SER A 31 -8.94 2.23 -9.34
CA SER A 31 -10.26 1.70 -9.72
C SER A 31 -10.31 0.17 -9.78
N SER A 32 -9.17 -0.51 -10.01
CA SER A 32 -9.08 -1.97 -9.98
C SER A 32 -9.33 -2.59 -8.60
N LEU A 33 -9.32 -1.77 -7.53
CA LEU A 33 -9.59 -2.19 -6.16
C LEU A 33 -11.07 -2.07 -5.78
N GLU A 34 -11.93 -1.63 -6.70
CA GLU A 34 -13.36 -1.52 -6.42
C GLU A 34 -13.97 -2.89 -6.04
N GLY A 35 -14.72 -2.92 -4.94
CA GLY A 35 -15.28 -4.16 -4.38
C GLY A 35 -14.28 -5.02 -3.60
N SER A 36 -12.99 -4.66 -3.53
CA SER A 36 -12.01 -5.33 -2.68
C SER A 36 -11.95 -4.73 -1.28
N HIS A 37 -11.63 -5.56 -0.30
CA HIS A 37 -11.20 -5.10 1.02
C HIS A 37 -9.76 -4.59 0.92
N VAL A 38 -9.53 -3.35 1.33
CA VAL A 38 -8.21 -2.70 1.24
C VAL A 38 -7.64 -2.48 2.64
N GLY A 39 -6.48 -3.07 2.91
CA GLY A 39 -5.67 -2.77 4.09
C GLY A 39 -4.62 -1.72 3.77
N VAL A 40 -4.48 -0.69 4.62
CA VAL A 40 -3.40 0.30 4.49
C VAL A 40 -2.28 -0.05 5.45
N TYR A 41 -1.07 -0.23 4.91
CA TYR A 41 0.10 -0.63 5.68
C TYR A 41 1.12 0.51 5.73
N PHE A 42 1.23 1.18 6.87
CA PHE A 42 2.24 2.21 7.12
C PHE A 42 3.48 1.56 7.72
N SER A 43 4.62 1.64 7.04
CA SER A 43 5.88 1.06 7.51
C SER A 43 7.09 1.73 6.85
N ALA A 44 8.29 1.38 7.32
CA ALA A 44 9.55 1.79 6.72
C ALA A 44 10.65 0.76 6.95
N HIS A 45 11.62 0.71 6.04
CA HIS A 45 12.75 -0.22 6.09
C HIS A 45 13.64 -0.06 7.32
N TRP A 46 13.82 1.20 7.76
CA TRP A 46 14.67 1.56 8.88
C TRP A 46 14.10 1.11 10.24
N CYS A 47 12.87 0.61 10.30
CA CYS A 47 12.22 0.10 11.50
C CYS A 47 12.50 -1.41 11.72
N PRO A 48 13.33 -1.81 12.71
CA PRO A 48 13.67 -3.21 12.94
C PRO A 48 12.49 -4.15 13.27
N PRO A 49 11.53 -3.80 14.15
CA PRO A 49 10.40 -4.69 14.44
C PRO A 49 9.43 -4.81 13.25
N CYS A 50 9.42 -3.82 12.35
CA CYS A 50 8.54 -3.81 11.19
C CYS A 50 8.86 -4.93 10.20
N ARG A 51 10.13 -5.33 10.05
CA ARG A 51 10.54 -6.42 9.12
C ARG A 51 9.96 -7.78 9.52
N SER A 52 9.87 -8.07 10.82
CA SER A 52 9.24 -9.31 11.30
C SER A 52 7.75 -9.33 11.02
N LEU A 53 7.07 -8.18 11.22
CA LEU A 53 5.65 -8.05 10.90
C LEU A 53 5.40 -8.21 9.40
N THR A 54 6.23 -7.63 8.53
CA THR A 54 6.09 -7.77 7.07
C THR A 54 6.11 -9.22 6.64
N ARG A 55 7.01 -10.05 7.20
CA ARG A 55 7.08 -11.48 6.86
C ARG A 55 5.78 -12.21 7.16
N VAL A 56 5.25 -12.02 8.38
CA VAL A 56 3.97 -12.62 8.78
C VAL A 56 2.83 -12.11 7.90
N LEU A 57 2.81 -10.81 7.60
CA LEU A 57 1.78 -10.19 6.78
C LEU A 57 1.80 -10.70 5.33
N VAL A 58 2.99 -10.93 4.76
CA VAL A 58 3.17 -11.54 3.43
C VAL A 58 2.60 -12.95 3.39
N GLU A 59 2.85 -13.77 4.42
CA GLU A 59 2.28 -15.12 4.50
C GLU A 59 0.75 -15.11 4.61
N SER A 60 0.20 -14.25 5.47
CA SER A 60 -1.24 -14.08 5.60
C SER A 60 -1.89 -13.58 4.30
N TYR A 61 -1.28 -12.60 3.64
CA TYR A 61 -1.75 -12.07 2.37
C TYR A 61 -1.86 -13.18 1.32
N ARG A 62 -0.80 -13.99 1.15
CA ARG A 62 -0.80 -15.09 0.18
C ARG A 62 -1.94 -16.09 0.44
N LYS A 63 -2.13 -16.48 1.70
CA LYS A 63 -3.24 -17.39 2.09
C LYS A 63 -4.62 -16.81 1.74
N ILE A 64 -4.82 -15.51 1.97
CA ILE A 64 -6.09 -14.81 1.65
C ILE A 64 -6.31 -14.78 0.12
N LYS A 65 -5.26 -14.48 -0.66
CA LYS A 65 -5.34 -14.49 -2.13
C LYS A 65 -5.59 -15.90 -2.68
N GLU A 66 -4.93 -16.91 -2.14
CA GLU A 66 -5.13 -18.33 -2.51
C GLU A 66 -6.54 -18.81 -2.19
N ALA A 67 -7.15 -18.31 -1.12
CA ALA A 67 -8.56 -18.56 -0.79
C ALA A 67 -9.56 -17.83 -1.71
N GLY A 68 -9.07 -17.08 -2.72
CA GLY A 68 -9.91 -16.37 -3.69
C GLY A 68 -10.60 -15.13 -3.15
N GLN A 69 -10.17 -14.59 -2.01
CA GLN A 69 -10.77 -13.39 -1.45
C GLN A 69 -10.29 -12.11 -2.16
N SER A 70 -11.22 -11.21 -2.42
CA SER A 70 -10.95 -9.86 -2.94
C SER A 70 -10.36 -8.98 -1.84
N PHE A 71 -9.07 -9.17 -1.57
CA PHE A 71 -8.29 -8.40 -0.59
C PHE A 71 -7.03 -7.85 -1.26
N GLU A 72 -6.67 -6.62 -0.91
CA GLU A 72 -5.43 -5.98 -1.34
C GLU A 72 -4.81 -5.16 -0.20
N ILE A 73 -3.49 -5.02 -0.22
CA ILE A 73 -2.76 -4.13 0.69
C ILE A 73 -2.18 -2.96 -0.11
N ILE A 74 -2.32 -1.75 0.43
CA ILE A 74 -1.65 -0.54 -0.07
C ILE A 74 -0.58 -0.16 0.96
N PHE A 75 0.67 -0.29 0.56
CA PHE A 75 1.83 0.13 1.32
C PHE A 75 2.03 1.65 1.20
N VAL A 76 2.13 2.30 2.36
CA VAL A 76 2.49 3.71 2.49
C VAL A 76 3.84 3.78 3.18
N SER A 77 4.87 4.08 2.39
CA SER A 77 6.23 4.11 2.88
C SER A 77 6.52 5.36 3.70
N ALA A 78 7.18 5.17 4.85
CA ALA A 78 7.84 6.24 5.60
C ALA A 78 9.38 6.17 5.45
N ASP A 79 9.88 5.47 4.41
CA ASP A 79 11.29 5.50 4.05
C ASP A 79 11.71 6.87 3.54
N ARG A 80 12.96 7.24 3.84
CA ARG A 80 13.50 8.58 3.59
C ARG A 80 14.25 8.68 2.26
N SER A 81 14.37 7.57 1.53
CA SER A 81 15.02 7.53 0.23
C SER A 81 14.31 6.53 -0.69
N GLU A 82 14.35 6.80 -2.00
CA GLU A 82 13.73 5.95 -3.01
C GLU A 82 14.38 4.55 -3.04
N GLU A 83 15.69 4.46 -2.81
CA GLU A 83 16.43 3.20 -2.76
C GLU A 83 15.96 2.34 -1.59
N SER A 84 15.79 2.95 -0.41
CA SER A 84 15.30 2.26 0.79
C SER A 84 13.87 1.75 0.58
N PHE A 85 13.03 2.58 -0.03
CA PHE A 85 11.67 2.20 -0.44
C PHE A 85 11.69 1.00 -1.40
N LYS A 86 12.43 1.09 -2.51
CA LYS A 86 12.49 0.04 -3.54
C LYS A 86 13.00 -1.27 -2.97
N GLN A 87 14.04 -1.22 -2.15
CA GLN A 87 14.60 -2.41 -1.50
C GLN A 87 13.55 -3.10 -0.64
N TYR A 88 12.87 -2.37 0.23
CA TYR A 88 11.88 -2.94 1.13
C TYR A 88 10.61 -3.39 0.41
N PHE A 89 10.12 -2.60 -0.53
CA PHE A 89 8.93 -2.88 -1.32
C PHE A 89 9.12 -4.09 -2.26
N SER A 90 10.36 -4.37 -2.70
CA SER A 90 10.66 -5.56 -3.53
C SER A 90 10.22 -6.88 -2.87
N GLU A 91 10.20 -6.93 -1.53
CA GLU A 91 9.82 -8.11 -0.76
C GLU A 91 8.30 -8.27 -0.60
N MET A 92 7.51 -7.27 -1.01
CA MET A 92 6.07 -7.19 -0.75
C MET A 92 5.24 -7.53 -2.00
N PRO A 93 4.30 -8.48 -1.93
CA PRO A 93 3.51 -8.94 -3.09
C PRO A 93 2.28 -8.06 -3.41
N TRP A 94 2.17 -6.88 -2.80
CA TRP A 94 1.00 -5.99 -2.86
C TRP A 94 1.33 -4.64 -3.51
N LEU A 95 0.42 -3.66 -3.41
CA LEU A 95 0.54 -2.35 -4.04
C LEU A 95 1.17 -1.31 -3.11
N ALA A 96 1.70 -0.23 -3.67
CA ALA A 96 2.16 0.94 -2.92
C ALA A 96 1.62 2.24 -3.54
N VAL A 97 1.50 3.27 -2.71
CA VAL A 97 1.35 4.63 -3.24
C VAL A 97 2.66 5.09 -3.90
N PRO A 98 2.60 5.88 -4.98
CA PRO A 98 3.79 6.38 -5.68
C PRO A 98 4.58 7.40 -4.85
#